data_AF-A0A2R7KBY8-F1
#
_entry.id   AF-A0A2R7KBY8-F1
#
_cell.length_a   1.000
_cell.length_b   1.000
_cell.length_c   1.000
_cell.angle_alpha   90.00
_cell.angle_beta   90.00
_cell.angle_gamma   90.00
#
_symmetry.space_group_name_H-M   'P 1'
#
loop_
_entity.id
_entity.type
_entity.pdbx_description
1 polymer ?
#
loop_
_entity_poly.entity_id
_entity_poly.type
_entity_poly.pdbx_seq_one_letter_code
_entity_poly.pdbx_strand_id
1 'polypeptide(L)' 'WPMSIVLRAITSVDEQEIKHCISNLIKTNADTGFMHESFHKDDVTKFTRKWFAWANTLFGEMIVHTSIHYPQILKDKNI' A
#
# COMPACT_ATOMS: atom_id res chain seq x y z
N TRP A 1 -9.90 0.24 2.97
CA TRP A 1 -9.74 0.43 1.53
C TRP A 1 -8.27 0.71 1.26
N PRO A 2 -7.55 -0.13 0.50
CA PRO A 2 -6.14 0.10 0.18
C PRO A 2 -5.86 1.50 -0.38
N MET A 3 -6.76 2.03 -1.20
CA MET A 3 -6.65 3.36 -1.78
C MET A 3 -6.52 4.50 -0.77
N SER A 4 -7.21 4.45 0.38
CA SER A 4 -7.09 5.50 1.40
C SER A 4 -5.71 5.47 2.07
N ILE A 5 -5.09 4.29 2.16
CA ILE A 5 -3.74 4.11 2.70
C ILE A 5 -2.70 4.60 1.68
N VAL A 6 -2.92 4.34 0.39
CA VAL A 6 -2.10 4.89 -0.69
C VAL A 6 -2.10 6.41 -0.67
N LEU A 7 -3.29 7.03 -0.64
CA LEU A 7 -3.39 8.49 -0.61
C LEU A 7 -2.71 9.07 0.64
N ARG A 8 -2.89 8.44 1.80
CA ARG A 8 -2.18 8.84 3.03
C ARG A 8 -0.66 8.85 2.83
N ALA A 9 -0.10 7.80 2.24
CA ALA A 9 1.33 7.71 1.98
C ALA A 9 1.82 8.83 1.03
N ILE A 10 1.10 9.10 -0.06
CA ILE A 10 1.51 10.11 -1.06
C ILE A 10 1.39 11.54 -0.49
N THR A 11 0.42 11.80 0.39
CA THR A 11 0.24 13.12 1.01
C THR A 11 1.05 13.34 2.29
N SER A 12 1.76 12.33 2.77
CA SER A 12 2.52 12.43 4.01
C SER A 12 3.90 13.05 3.79
N VAL A 13 4.40 13.72 4.84
CA VAL A 13 5.77 14.22 4.96
C VAL A 13 6.54 13.50 6.08
N ASP A 14 5.90 12.56 6.79
CA ASP A 14 6.53 11.74 7.82
C ASP A 14 6.96 10.39 7.21
N GLU A 15 8.26 10.17 7.11
CA GLU A 15 8.83 8.93 6.58
C GLU A 15 8.34 7.67 7.32
N GLN A 16 8.05 7.76 8.62
CA GLN A 16 7.54 6.63 9.39
C GLN A 16 6.09 6.31 9.03
N GLU A 17 5.26 7.33 8.77
CA GLU A 17 3.89 7.13 8.29
C GLU A 17 3.88 6.50 6.90
N ILE A 18 4.74 6.97 5.99
CA ILE A 18 4.89 6.41 4.65
C ILE A 18 5.30 4.94 4.74
N LYS A 19 6.33 4.65 5.54
CA LYS A 19 6.81 3.27 5.77
C LYS A 19 5.71 2.38 6.33
N HIS A 20 4.95 2.87 7.31
CA HIS A 20 3.84 2.14 7.91
C HIS A 20 2.72 1.85 6.89
N CYS A 21 2.39 2.82 6.04
CA CYS A 21 1.40 2.64 4.98
C CYS A 21 1.81 1.56 3.97
N ILE A 22 3.07 1.57 3.53
CA ILE A 22 3.61 0.56 2.62
C ILE A 22 3.56 -0.83 3.27
N SER A 23 4.06 -0.95 4.51
CA SER A 23 4.06 -2.22 5.26
C SER A 23 2.64 -2.78 5.43
N ASN A 24 1.68 -1.92 5.75
CA ASN A 24 0.28 -2.31 5.88
C ASN A 24 -0.31 -2.82 4.57
N LEU A 25 -0.03 -2.16 3.45
CA LEU A 25 -0.53 -2.58 2.14
C LEU A 25 0.03 -3.96 1.74
N ILE A 26 1.31 -4.22 2.01
CA ILE A 26 1.94 -5.54 1.79
C ILE A 26 1.25 -6.62 2.65
N LYS A 27 0.99 -6.34 3.92
CA LYS A 27 0.39 -7.30 4.88
C LYS A 27 -1.11 -7.54 4.69
N THR A 28 -1.81 -6.69 3.94
CA THR A 28 -3.28 -6.73 3.79
C THR A 28 -3.75 -7.16 2.40
N ASN A 29 -2.87 -7.75 1.60
CA ASN A 29 -3.17 -8.24 0.26
C ASN A 29 -3.73 -9.68 0.22
N ALA A 30 -4.00 -10.31 1.38
CA ALA A 30 -4.49 -11.69 1.48
C ALA A 30 -3.66 -12.72 0.68
N ASP A 31 -2.34 -12.53 0.62
CA ASP A 31 -1.37 -13.33 -0.13
C ASP A 31 -1.64 -13.42 -1.65
N THR A 32 -2.46 -12.53 -2.21
CA THR A 32 -2.78 -12.53 -3.65
C THR A 32 -1.74 -11.79 -4.51
N GLY A 33 -0.92 -10.94 -3.88
CA GLY A 33 -0.01 -10.03 -4.59
C GLY A 33 -0.71 -8.84 -5.28
N PHE A 34 -2.03 -8.68 -5.13
CA PHE A 34 -2.79 -7.58 -5.70
C PHE A 34 -3.46 -6.70 -4.63
N MET A 35 -3.77 -5.47 -5.01
CA MET A 35 -4.62 -4.60 -4.21
C MET A 35 -6.09 -4.90 -4.46
N HIS A 36 -6.86 -4.92 -3.38
CA HIS A 36 -8.30 -5.12 -3.37
C HIS A 36 -9.04 -3.78 -3.24
N GLU A 37 -10.35 -3.76 -3.44
CA GLU A 37 -11.15 -2.55 -3.20
C GLU A 37 -11.28 -2.27 -1.70
N SER A 38 -11.60 -3.30 -0.94
CA SER A 38 -11.65 -3.27 0.52
C SER A 38 -11.15 -4.59 1.09
N PHE A 39 -10.73 -4.56 2.36
CA PHE A 39 -10.45 -5.74 3.16
C PHE A 39 -11.07 -5.52 4.54
N HIS A 40 -11.49 -6.59 5.21
CA HIS A 40 -12.04 -6.51 6.55
C HIS A 40 -10.91 -6.24 7.56
N LYS A 41 -11.13 -5.30 8.50
CA LYS A 41 -10.11 -4.83 9.44
C LYS A 41 -9.50 -5.95 10.30
N ASP A 42 -10.31 -6.95 10.64
CA ASP A 42 -9.93 -8.07 11.52
C ASP A 42 -9.57 -9.36 10.74
N ASP A 43 -9.79 -9.39 9.41
CA ASP A 43 -9.61 -10.59 8.59
C ASP A 43 -9.35 -10.22 7.13
N VAL A 44 -8.09 -10.14 6.73
CA VAL A 44 -7.69 -9.67 5.39
C VAL A 44 -8.14 -10.61 4.28
N THR A 45 -8.43 -11.88 4.58
CA THR A 45 -8.93 -12.87 3.59
C THR A 45 -10.34 -12.53 3.12
N LYS A 46 -11.07 -11.71 3.90
CA LYS A 46 -12.36 -11.14 3.51
C LYS A 46 -12.13 -9.81 2.81
N PHE A 47 -11.96 -9.86 1.50
CA PHE A 47 -11.79 -8.68 0.65
C PHE A 47 -12.83 -8.62 -0.46
N THR A 48 -13.02 -7.42 -1.04
CA THR A 48 -13.86 -7.22 -2.23
C THR A 48 -12.99 -6.96 -3.46
N ARG A 49 -13.45 -7.47 -4.62
CA ARG A 49 -12.80 -7.36 -5.93
C ARG A 49 -11.36 -7.89 -5.98
N LYS A 50 -11.26 -9.18 -6.32
CA LYS A 50 -9.97 -9.88 -6.55
C LYS A 50 -9.08 -9.25 -7.62
N TRP A 51 -9.67 -8.54 -8.58
CA TRP A 51 -8.92 -7.85 -9.63
C TRP A 51 -9.46 -6.44 -9.77
N PHE A 52 -8.68 -5.48 -9.30
CA PHE A 52 -9.01 -4.07 -9.36
C PHE A 52 -7.83 -3.27 -9.89
N ALA A 53 -7.77 -3.16 -11.22
CA ALA A 53 -6.64 -2.54 -11.93
C ALA A 53 -6.31 -1.13 -11.41
N TRP A 54 -7.32 -0.30 -11.11
CA TRP A 54 -7.07 1.05 -10.60
C TRP A 54 -6.34 1.07 -9.25
N ALA A 55 -6.75 0.22 -8.29
CA ALA A 55 -6.07 0.11 -7.01
C ALA A 55 -4.62 -0.39 -7.17
N ASN A 56 -4.38 -1.30 -8.11
CA ASN A 56 -3.03 -1.76 -8.45
C ASN A 56 -2.16 -0.63 -9.03
N THR A 57 -2.71 0.16 -9.96
CA THR A 57 -1.99 1.29 -10.56
C THR A 57 -1.64 2.34 -9.51
N LEU A 58 -2.57 2.70 -8.62
CA LEU A 58 -2.31 3.65 -7.54
C LEU A 58 -1.21 3.17 -6.58
N PHE A 59 -1.19 1.86 -6.27
CA PHE A 59 -0.10 1.29 -5.50
C PHE A 59 1.24 1.40 -6.23
N GLY A 60 1.29 1.11 -7.54
CA GLY A 60 2.49 1.31 -8.35
C GLY A 60 2.97 2.76 -8.38
N GLU A 61 2.04 3.70 -8.57
CA GLU A 61 2.31 5.15 -8.54
C GLU A 61 2.89 5.59 -7.19
N MET A 62 2.34 5.10 -6.08
CA MET A 62 2.87 5.36 -4.73
C MET A 62 4.31 4.84 -4.57
N ILE A 63 4.63 3.66 -5.10
CA ILE A 63 5.99 3.12 -5.04
C ILE A 63 6.95 3.98 -5.86
N VAL A 64 6.56 4.42 -7.06
CA VAL A 64 7.36 5.34 -7.89
C VAL A 64 7.57 6.67 -7.16
N HIS A 65 6.50 7.28 -6.63
CA HIS A 65 6.58 8.51 -5.83
C HIS A 65 7.55 8.34 -4.65
N THR A 66 7.42 7.26 -3.88
CA THR A 66 8.31 6.96 -2.74
C THR A 66 9.76 6.78 -3.20
N SER A 67 10.00 6.14 -4.36
CA SER A 67 11.35 5.95 -4.88
C SER A 67 12.06 7.24 -5.27
N ILE A 68 11.29 8.26 -5.68
CA ILE A 68 11.81 9.58 -6.07
C ILE A 68 12.06 10.44 -4.83
N HIS A 69 11.11 10.46 -3.88
CA HIS A 69 11.13 11.40 -2.76
C HIS A 69 11.76 10.83 -1.47
N TYR A 70 11.62 9.52 -1.24
CA TYR A 70 12.08 8.84 -0.01
C TYR A 70 12.75 7.49 -0.33
N PRO A 71 13.78 7.44 -1.20
CA PRO A 71 14.38 6.18 -1.69
C PRO A 71 14.94 5.28 -0.58
N GLN A 72 15.31 5.84 0.57
CA GLN A 72 15.78 5.10 1.74
C GLN A 72 14.73 4.15 2.30
N ILE A 73 13.45 4.49 2.22
CA ILE A 73 12.34 3.66 2.72
C ILE A 73 12.29 2.33 1.96
N LEU A 74 12.47 2.36 0.64
CA LEU A 74 12.42 1.16 -0.20
C LEU A 74 13.70 0.31 -0.15
N LYS A 75 14.79 0.83 0.40
CA LYS A 75 16.04 0.08 0.64
C LYS A 75 15.99 -0.70 1.95
N ASP A 76 15.06 -0.37 2.85
CA ASP A 76 14.89 -1.07 4.10
C ASP A 76 14.28 -2.46 3.86
N LYS A 77 15.04 -3.50 4.17
CA LYS A 77 14.60 -4.90 4.02
C LYS A 77 13.54 -5.30 5.05
N ASN A 78 13.27 -4.46 6.05
CA ASN A 78 12.31 -4.70 7.12
C ASN A 78 11.01 -3.91 6.95
N ILE A 79 10.72 -3.41 5.74
CA ILE A 79 9.43 -2.76 5.44
C ILE A 79 8.30 -3.80 5.30
#